data_AF-A0A838XU97-F1
#
_entry.id   AF-A0A838XU97-F1
#
_cell.length_a   1.000
_cell.length_b   1.000
_cell.length_c   1.000
_cell.angle_alpha   90.00
_cell.angle_beta   90.00
_cell.angle_gamma   90.00
#
_symmetry.space_group_name_H-M   'P 1'
#
loop_
_entity.id
_entity.type
_entity.pdbx_description
1 polymer ?
#
loop_
_entity_poly.entity_id
_entity_poly.type
_entity_poly.pdbx_seq_one_letter_code
_entity_poly.pdbx_strand_id
1 'polypeptide(L)'
;MHKVLPRRSSRLARLSRKVGRLGVPVLVIAALAHHTALITTPQLFILLALGFSLGAFACIGAGIALSNLWRDGGSGWRDAAVALLYGTVALAPVAGASVELLRSPFLADVSTDTEAPPALPPLSPGAPPRRFETGALQAEAYPDLVSRRFRIAPGELHAAALNVAGRMGWTITAELPPGLPDEPTRFQAEAKSLLFGFRDDIALRILPDPVGARLDIRSASRYGRHDLGANARRIRAFLDGLDATLLEAYGVLEPVDDDVEPEDLPLLAPGETPQRQGPPPMPASKPGPETDAETGTGTDPAQIEDLPDDLSEIYQGDETVPPSPPAN
;
A
#
# COMPACT_ATOMS: atom_id res chain seq x y z
N MET A 1 -49.57 -20.54 57.02
CA MET A 1 -48.30 -19.77 56.99
C MET A 1 -47.69 -19.86 55.61
N HIS A 2 -47.71 -18.80 54.80
CA HIS A 2 -46.97 -18.78 53.53
C HIS A 2 -45.49 -18.50 53.84
N LYS A 3 -44.62 -19.48 53.55
CA LYS A 3 -43.17 -19.32 53.65
C LYS A 3 -42.74 -18.36 52.52
N VAL A 4 -42.60 -17.09 52.83
CA VAL A 4 -41.98 -16.12 51.91
C VAL A 4 -40.48 -16.41 51.91
N LEU A 5 -40.02 -17.16 50.91
CA LEU A 5 -38.59 -17.39 50.71
C LEU A 5 -37.93 -16.04 50.35
N PRO A 6 -36.84 -15.63 51.03
CA PRO A 6 -36.18 -14.38 50.72
C PRO A 6 -35.59 -14.44 49.30
N ARG A 7 -36.10 -13.60 48.39
CA ARG A 7 -35.53 -13.42 47.05
C ARG A 7 -34.12 -12.82 47.18
N ARG A 8 -33.09 -13.66 47.14
CA ARG A 8 -31.71 -13.20 46.97
C ARG A 8 -31.59 -12.58 45.57
N SER A 9 -31.18 -11.30 45.54
CA SER A 9 -30.89 -10.57 44.30
C SER A 9 -29.38 -10.35 44.21
N SER A 10 -28.77 -10.76 43.10
CA SER A 10 -27.32 -10.61 42.93
C SER A 10 -26.96 -9.12 42.74
N ARG A 11 -26.26 -8.53 43.72
CA ARG A 11 -25.70 -7.17 43.61
C ARG A 11 -24.61 -7.13 42.52
N LEU A 12 -23.87 -8.23 42.35
CA LEU A 12 -22.84 -8.38 41.33
C LEU A 12 -23.43 -8.31 39.92
N ALA A 13 -24.52 -9.02 39.64
CA ALA A 13 -25.17 -8.98 38.32
C ALA A 13 -25.61 -7.56 37.92
N ARG A 14 -26.16 -6.79 38.86
CA ARG A 14 -26.54 -5.39 38.63
C ARG A 14 -25.34 -4.49 38.37
N LEU A 15 -24.22 -4.71 39.08
CA LEU A 15 -22.99 -3.94 38.88
C LEU A 15 -22.35 -4.27 37.53
N SER A 16 -22.19 -5.55 37.20
CA SER A 16 -21.66 -6.02 35.91
C SER A 16 -22.47 -5.47 34.73
N ARG A 17 -23.79 -5.40 34.85
CA ARG A 17 -24.65 -4.77 33.83
C ARG A 17 -24.37 -3.28 33.67
N LYS A 18 -24.19 -2.53 34.76
CA LYS A 18 -23.88 -1.09 34.70
C LYS A 18 -22.52 -0.85 34.05
N VAL A 19 -21.51 -1.66 34.40
CA VAL A 19 -20.15 -1.58 33.86
C VAL A 19 -20.12 -1.98 32.38
N GLY A 20 -20.73 -3.10 32.01
CA GLY A 20 -20.75 -3.59 30.62
C GLY A 20 -21.44 -2.63 29.66
N ARG A 21 -22.49 -1.93 30.12
CA ARG A 21 -23.15 -0.88 29.34
C ARG A 21 -22.26 0.31 28.99
N LEU A 22 -21.18 0.54 29.73
CA LEU A 22 -20.23 1.61 29.45
C LEU A 22 -19.11 1.15 28.52
N GLY A 23 -18.70 -0.13 28.59
CA GLY A 23 -17.60 -0.67 27.78
C GLY A 23 -17.83 -0.52 26.27
N VAL A 24 -19.00 -0.93 25.78
CA VAL A 24 -19.31 -0.86 24.33
C VAL A 24 -19.34 0.59 23.82
N PRO A 25 -20.06 1.55 24.44
CA PRO A 25 -20.00 2.95 24.03
C PRO A 25 -18.60 3.55 24.05
N VAL A 26 -17.78 3.23 25.05
CA VAL A 26 -16.38 3.70 25.11
C VAL A 26 -15.60 3.23 23.87
N LEU A 27 -15.72 1.95 23.51
CA LEU A 27 -15.05 1.40 22.32
C LEU A 27 -15.56 2.04 21.02
N VAL A 28 -16.88 2.20 20.87
CA VAL A 28 -17.49 2.80 19.68
C VAL A 28 -17.09 4.27 19.53
N ILE A 29 -17.18 5.05 20.61
CA ILE A 29 -16.80 6.46 20.60
C ILE A 29 -15.30 6.61 20.31
N ALA A 30 -14.45 5.77 20.92
CA ALA A 30 -13.01 5.78 20.66
C ALA A 30 -12.69 5.46 19.20
N ALA A 31 -13.34 4.43 18.63
CA ALA A 31 -13.17 4.05 17.23
C ALA A 31 -13.57 5.19 16.27
N LEU A 32 -14.74 5.79 16.49
CA LEU A 32 -15.23 6.91 15.68
C LEU A 32 -14.31 8.14 15.81
N ALA A 33 -13.91 8.49 17.03
CA ALA A 33 -13.02 9.60 17.29
C ALA A 33 -11.65 9.42 16.62
N HIS A 34 -11.12 8.20 16.61
CA HIS A 34 -9.87 7.90 15.91
C HIS A 34 -10.05 7.95 14.38
N HIS A 35 -11.17 7.46 13.86
CA HIS A 35 -11.49 7.50 12.44
C HIS A 35 -11.57 8.93 11.89
N THR A 36 -12.11 9.86 12.68
CA THR A 36 -12.15 11.30 12.36
C THR A 36 -10.88 12.06 12.76
N ALA A 37 -9.83 11.35 13.17
CA ALA A 37 -8.54 11.92 13.61
C ALA A 37 -8.66 12.93 14.78
N LEU A 38 -9.69 12.81 15.63
CA LEU A 38 -9.85 13.61 16.85
C LEU A 38 -8.89 13.17 17.97
N ILE A 39 -8.52 11.89 17.96
CA ILE A 39 -7.58 11.29 18.91
C ILE A 39 -6.43 10.62 18.18
N THR A 40 -5.27 10.56 18.83
CA THR A 40 -4.08 9.88 18.29
C THR A 40 -4.12 8.37 18.56
N THR A 41 -3.37 7.57 17.80
CA THR A 41 -3.31 6.11 17.98
C THR A 41 -2.89 5.69 19.39
N PRO A 42 -1.90 6.33 20.06
CA PRO A 42 -1.59 6.01 21.45
C PRO A 42 -2.78 6.25 22.41
N GLN A 43 -3.55 7.32 22.21
CA GLN A 43 -4.76 7.59 23.00
C GLN A 43 -5.85 6.55 22.73
N LEU A 44 -6.01 6.13 21.47
CA LEU A 44 -6.90 5.02 21.11
C LEU A 44 -6.53 3.75 21.88
N PHE A 45 -5.25 3.37 21.96
CA PHE A 45 -4.85 2.18 22.71
C PHE A 45 -5.26 2.23 24.19
N ILE A 46 -5.19 3.40 24.83
CA ILE A 46 -5.64 3.59 26.22
C ILE A 46 -7.16 3.38 26.32
N LEU A 47 -7.93 3.98 25.42
CA LEU A 47 -9.39 3.86 25.41
C LEU A 47 -9.85 2.44 25.07
N LEU A 48 -9.16 1.76 24.17
CA LEU A 48 -9.37 0.34 23.86
C LEU A 48 -9.10 -0.52 25.09
N ALA A 49 -7.95 -0.35 25.75
CA ALA A 49 -7.62 -1.08 26.97
C ALA A 49 -8.67 -0.88 28.07
N LEU A 50 -9.15 0.35 28.27
CA LEU A 50 -10.23 0.65 29.20
C LEU A 50 -11.53 -0.05 28.79
N GLY A 51 -11.99 0.12 27.55
CA GLY A 51 -13.23 -0.45 27.04
C GLY A 51 -13.25 -1.99 27.11
N PHE A 52 -12.16 -2.64 26.72
CA PHE A 52 -12.00 -4.09 26.82
C PHE A 52 -11.92 -4.57 28.28
N SER A 53 -11.27 -3.83 29.17
CA SER A 53 -11.24 -4.15 30.61
C SER A 53 -12.64 -4.10 31.23
N LEU A 54 -13.45 -3.10 30.87
CA LEU A 54 -14.85 -3.01 31.30
C LEU A 54 -15.69 -4.17 30.74
N GLY A 55 -15.46 -4.55 29.47
CA GLY A 55 -16.09 -5.71 28.84
C GLY A 55 -15.72 -7.04 29.53
N ALA A 56 -14.43 -7.24 29.81
CA ALA A 56 -13.92 -8.40 30.54
C ALA A 56 -14.52 -8.49 31.95
N PHE A 57 -14.56 -7.38 32.69
CA PHE A 57 -15.19 -7.32 34.00
C PHE A 57 -16.69 -7.69 33.93
N ALA A 58 -17.40 -7.21 32.91
CA ALA A 58 -18.80 -7.54 32.69
C ALA A 58 -19.00 -9.04 32.41
N CYS A 59 -18.19 -9.64 31.54
CA CYS A 59 -18.20 -11.07 31.23
C CYS A 59 -17.89 -11.93 32.46
N ILE A 60 -16.79 -11.64 33.17
CA ILE A 60 -16.37 -12.39 34.36
C ILE A 60 -17.44 -12.29 35.45
N GLY A 61 -17.90 -11.08 35.74
CA GLY A 61 -18.95 -10.85 36.74
C GLY A 61 -20.28 -11.52 36.37
N ALA A 62 -20.64 -11.55 35.08
CA ALA A 62 -21.80 -12.29 34.59
C ALA A 62 -21.62 -13.80 34.77
N GLY A 63 -20.46 -14.37 34.45
CA GLY A 63 -20.15 -15.79 34.64
C GLY A 63 -20.23 -16.21 36.12
N ILE A 64 -19.66 -15.42 37.02
CA ILE A 64 -19.76 -15.64 38.47
C ILE A 64 -21.22 -15.54 38.93
N ALA A 65 -21.96 -14.53 38.45
CA ALA A 65 -23.36 -14.35 38.82
C ALA A 65 -24.24 -15.51 38.34
N LEU A 66 -24.04 -16.01 37.12
CA LEU A 66 -24.76 -17.17 36.58
C LEU A 66 -24.43 -18.44 37.36
N SER A 67 -23.16 -18.67 37.70
CA SER A 67 -22.73 -19.82 38.52
C SER A 67 -23.40 -19.80 39.90
N ASN A 68 -23.44 -18.66 40.57
CA ASN A 68 -24.12 -18.51 41.86
C ASN A 68 -25.64 -18.70 41.73
N LEU A 69 -26.26 -18.18 40.67
CA LEU A 69 -27.69 -18.34 40.42
C LEU A 69 -28.08 -19.80 40.12
N TRP A 70 -27.18 -20.55 39.47
CA TRP A 70 -27.36 -21.98 39.21
C TRP A 70 -27.26 -22.81 40.50
N ARG A 71 -26.32 -22.47 41.40
CA ARG A 71 -26.12 -23.20 42.66
C ARG A 71 -27.17 -22.89 43.72
N ASP A 72 -27.44 -21.61 43.95
CA ASP A 72 -28.23 -21.15 45.10
C ASP A 72 -29.70 -20.91 44.75
N GLY A 73 -30.03 -20.80 43.46
CA GLY A 73 -31.31 -20.28 42.99
C GLY A 73 -31.49 -18.79 43.32
N GLY A 74 -32.21 -18.05 42.47
CA GLY A 74 -32.44 -16.63 42.75
C GLY A 74 -32.90 -15.78 41.58
N SER A 75 -32.90 -14.47 41.81
CA SER A 75 -33.29 -13.46 40.82
C SER A 75 -32.06 -12.71 40.30
N GLY A 76 -32.02 -12.43 38.98
CA GLY A 76 -30.88 -11.74 38.36
C GLY A 76 -30.43 -12.30 37.00
N TRP A 77 -31.07 -13.36 36.49
CA TRP A 77 -30.75 -13.99 35.21
C TRP A 77 -30.70 -12.99 34.05
N ARG A 78 -31.70 -12.12 33.94
CA ARG A 78 -31.74 -11.07 32.92
C ARG A 78 -30.53 -10.12 32.99
N ASP A 79 -30.16 -9.69 34.20
CA ASP A 79 -29.04 -8.75 34.37
C ASP A 79 -27.70 -9.39 34.03
N ALA A 80 -27.51 -10.66 34.41
CA ALA A 80 -26.33 -11.43 34.05
C ALA A 80 -26.25 -11.72 32.54
N ALA A 81 -27.37 -12.10 31.91
CA ALA A 81 -27.43 -12.33 30.47
C ALA A 81 -27.14 -11.04 29.67
N VAL A 82 -27.67 -9.90 30.10
CA VAL A 82 -27.39 -8.60 29.47
C VAL A 82 -25.93 -8.18 29.68
N ALA A 83 -25.38 -8.38 30.87
CA ALA A 83 -23.96 -8.10 31.14
C ALA A 83 -23.03 -8.97 30.28
N LEU A 84 -23.36 -10.26 30.13
CA LEU A 84 -22.63 -11.19 29.26
C LEU A 84 -22.71 -10.73 27.80
N LEU A 85 -23.90 -10.38 27.30
CA LEU A 85 -24.07 -9.88 25.93
C LEU A 85 -23.17 -8.66 25.66
N TYR A 86 -23.23 -7.63 26.51
CA TYR A 86 -22.39 -6.44 26.33
C TYR A 86 -20.90 -6.75 26.46
N GLY A 87 -20.51 -7.61 27.41
CA GLY A 87 -19.13 -8.03 27.57
C GLY A 87 -18.61 -8.79 26.34
N THR A 88 -19.39 -9.72 25.80
CA THR A 88 -19.03 -10.49 24.60
C THR A 88 -18.93 -9.59 23.38
N VAL A 89 -19.88 -8.66 23.19
CA VAL A 89 -19.81 -7.68 22.09
C VAL A 89 -18.57 -6.80 22.22
N ALA A 90 -18.24 -6.32 23.43
CA ALA A 90 -17.04 -5.54 23.67
C ALA A 90 -15.75 -6.33 23.39
N LEU A 91 -15.73 -7.62 23.69
CA LEU A 91 -14.55 -8.47 23.50
C LEU A 91 -14.45 -9.13 22.12
N ALA A 92 -15.49 -9.07 21.29
CA ALA A 92 -15.51 -9.70 19.97
C ALA A 92 -14.33 -9.26 19.07
N PRO A 93 -13.93 -7.96 19.01
CA PRO A 93 -12.76 -7.54 18.24
C PRO A 93 -11.46 -8.19 18.74
N VAL A 94 -11.29 -8.29 20.06
CA VAL A 94 -10.11 -8.92 20.66
C VAL A 94 -10.07 -10.41 20.38
N ALA A 95 -11.23 -11.09 20.44
CA ALA A 95 -11.34 -12.50 20.09
C ALA A 95 -10.94 -12.74 18.63
N GLY A 96 -11.43 -11.93 17.69
CA GLY A 96 -11.03 -12.01 16.28
C GLY A 96 -9.54 -11.76 16.07
N ALA A 97 -9.01 -10.69 16.69
CA ALA A 97 -7.58 -10.38 16.65
C ALA A 97 -6.71 -11.49 17.25
N SER A 98 -7.17 -12.17 18.30
CA SER A 98 -6.46 -13.30 18.92
C SER A 98 -6.38 -14.51 17.99
N VAL A 99 -7.42 -14.77 17.20
CA VAL A 99 -7.39 -15.83 16.19
C VAL A 99 -6.36 -15.51 15.11
N GLU A 100 -6.35 -14.27 14.61
CA GLU A 100 -5.38 -13.84 13.59
C GLU A 100 -3.95 -13.82 14.14
N LEU A 101 -3.75 -13.46 15.41
CA LEU A 101 -2.45 -13.49 16.08
C LEU A 101 -1.84 -14.88 16.08
N LEU A 102 -2.66 -15.92 16.21
CA LEU A 102 -2.21 -17.32 16.23
C LEU A 102 -1.99 -17.90 14.82
N ARG A 103 -2.61 -17.31 13.79
CA ARG A 103 -2.58 -17.81 12.41
C ARG A 103 -1.61 -17.07 11.51
N SER A 104 -1.35 -15.80 11.81
CA SER A 104 -0.56 -14.92 10.96
C SER A 104 0.88 -14.76 11.48
N PRO A 105 1.89 -14.73 10.60
CA PRO A 105 3.28 -14.49 10.97
C PRO A 105 3.43 -13.12 11.65
N PHE A 106 4.45 -13.01 12.50
CA PHE A 106 4.76 -11.79 13.23
C PHE A 106 5.46 -10.76 12.32
N LEU A 107 4.67 -10.16 11.43
CA LEU A 107 5.10 -9.17 10.43
C LEU A 107 4.21 -7.94 10.52
N ALA A 108 4.76 -6.75 10.25
CA ALA A 108 4.01 -5.50 10.13
C ALA A 108 4.37 -4.70 8.87
N ASP A 109 5.24 -5.27 8.05
CA ASP A 109 5.73 -4.67 6.82
C ASP A 109 5.89 -5.80 5.80
N VAL A 110 5.17 -5.68 4.68
CA VAL A 110 5.12 -6.70 3.64
C VAL A 110 5.36 -6.05 2.30
N SER A 111 6.26 -6.61 1.48
CA SER A 111 6.63 -6.10 0.16
C SER A 111 6.67 -7.22 -0.87
N THR A 112 6.20 -6.98 -2.09
CA THR A 112 6.35 -7.96 -3.19
C THR A 112 7.79 -8.05 -3.70
N ASP A 113 8.56 -6.97 -3.59
CA ASP A 113 10.01 -6.95 -3.81
C ASP A 113 10.69 -6.90 -2.44
N THR A 114 11.20 -8.03 -1.95
CA THR A 114 11.84 -8.12 -0.63
C THR A 114 13.28 -7.65 -0.63
N GLU A 115 13.94 -7.59 -1.80
CA GLU A 115 15.34 -7.20 -1.95
C GLU A 115 15.48 -5.68 -2.08
N ALA A 116 14.65 -5.07 -2.92
CA ALA A 116 14.63 -3.64 -3.18
C ALA A 116 13.22 -3.04 -3.00
N PRO A 117 12.64 -3.13 -1.79
CA PRO A 117 11.24 -2.77 -1.53
C PRO A 117 10.93 -1.31 -1.89
N PRO A 118 9.71 -1.00 -2.38
CA PRO A 118 9.25 0.37 -2.56
C PRO A 118 9.47 1.23 -1.31
N ALA A 119 10.00 2.43 -1.54
CA ALA A 119 10.35 3.35 -0.46
C ALA A 119 9.10 3.96 0.16
N LEU A 120 9.02 3.87 1.49
CA LEU A 120 7.97 4.48 2.28
C LEU A 120 8.48 5.74 2.99
N PRO A 121 7.63 6.76 3.18
CA PRO A 121 8.04 7.99 3.86
C PRO A 121 8.35 7.72 5.34
N PRO A 122 9.17 8.53 6.01
CA PRO A 122 9.36 8.44 7.46
C PRO A 122 8.02 8.58 8.21
N LEU A 123 7.92 7.98 9.40
CA LEU A 123 6.69 8.02 10.22
C LEU A 123 6.35 9.43 10.74
N SER A 124 7.38 10.27 10.92
CA SER A 124 7.27 11.65 11.37
C SER A 124 8.37 12.49 10.71
N PRO A 125 8.19 13.82 10.58
CA PRO A 125 9.27 14.71 10.15
C PRO A 125 10.53 14.53 11.02
N GLY A 126 11.68 14.34 10.37
CA GLY A 126 12.96 14.11 11.06
C GLY A 126 13.19 12.69 11.58
N ALA A 127 12.21 11.78 11.45
CA ALA A 127 12.42 10.36 11.75
C ALA A 127 13.34 9.71 10.70
N PRO A 128 14.09 8.66 11.06
CA PRO A 128 14.90 7.92 10.10
C PRO A 128 14.03 7.27 9.00
N PRO A 129 14.62 6.99 7.82
CA PRO A 129 13.95 6.23 6.78
C PRO A 129 13.47 4.87 7.28
N ARG A 130 12.32 4.40 6.77
CA ARG A 130 11.77 3.08 7.12
C ARG A 130 12.55 1.97 6.43
N ARG A 131 13.35 1.26 7.22
CA ARG A 131 14.07 0.05 6.79
C ARG A 131 13.13 -1.13 6.65
N PHE A 132 13.45 -2.02 5.72
CA PHE A 132 12.76 -3.29 5.53
C PHE A 132 13.72 -4.40 5.96
N GLU A 133 13.43 -5.05 7.08
CA GLU A 133 14.35 -6.00 7.72
C GLU A 133 13.80 -7.44 7.75
N THR A 134 12.54 -7.62 7.33
CA THR A 134 11.78 -8.86 7.49
C THR A 134 11.71 -9.71 6.23
N GLY A 135 12.55 -9.45 5.22
CA GLY A 135 12.50 -10.12 3.91
C GLY A 135 12.60 -11.64 3.98
N ALA A 136 13.56 -12.19 4.73
CA ALA A 136 13.72 -13.63 4.86
C ALA A 136 12.52 -14.32 5.54
N LEU A 137 12.01 -13.74 6.64
CA LEU A 137 10.83 -14.24 7.34
C LEU A 137 9.57 -14.13 6.48
N GLN A 138 9.45 -13.07 5.69
CA GLN A 138 8.35 -12.89 4.77
C GLN A 138 8.38 -13.92 3.64
N ALA A 139 9.55 -14.18 3.04
CA ALA A 139 9.68 -15.15 1.95
C ALA A 139 9.26 -16.57 2.39
N GLU A 140 9.54 -16.94 3.63
CA GLU A 140 9.07 -18.20 4.21
C GLU A 140 7.55 -18.20 4.45
N ALA A 141 7.01 -17.11 5.01
CA ALA A 141 5.60 -17.05 5.41
C ALA A 141 4.61 -16.76 4.27
N TYR A 142 5.04 -16.00 3.26
CA TYR A 142 4.25 -15.52 2.13
C TYR A 142 5.02 -15.67 0.80
N PRO A 143 5.32 -16.90 0.36
CA PRO A 143 6.06 -17.14 -0.88
C PRO A 143 5.31 -16.70 -2.14
N ASP A 144 4.00 -16.46 -2.04
CA ASP A 144 3.14 -16.00 -3.13
C ASP A 144 3.22 -14.49 -3.40
N LEU A 145 3.74 -13.71 -2.44
CA LEU A 145 3.82 -12.25 -2.56
C LEU A 145 5.11 -11.82 -3.25
N VAL A 146 5.11 -11.92 -4.57
CA VAL A 146 6.22 -11.55 -5.45
C VAL A 146 5.82 -10.44 -6.43
N SER A 147 6.83 -9.72 -6.94
CA SER A 147 6.63 -8.71 -8.00
C SER A 147 5.90 -9.30 -9.20
N ARG A 148 4.94 -8.55 -9.76
CA ARG A 148 4.16 -9.00 -10.92
C ARG A 148 4.55 -8.23 -12.17
N ARG A 149 4.56 -8.91 -13.32
CA ARG A 149 4.81 -8.31 -14.63
C ARG A 149 3.51 -8.28 -15.43
N PHE A 150 3.31 -7.19 -16.16
CA PHE A 150 2.12 -6.95 -16.98
C PHE A 150 2.56 -6.54 -18.38
N ARG A 151 1.83 -7.00 -19.40
CA ARG A 151 2.08 -6.67 -20.81
C ARG A 151 1.38 -5.38 -21.24
N ILE A 152 1.45 -4.35 -20.40
CA ILE A 152 0.86 -3.04 -20.64
C ILE A 152 1.88 -1.96 -20.26
N ALA A 153 1.74 -0.78 -20.85
CA ALA A 153 2.66 0.31 -20.60
C ALA A 153 2.59 0.78 -19.13
N PRO A 154 3.73 1.22 -18.53
CA PRO A 154 3.77 1.76 -17.16
C PRO A 154 2.68 2.79 -16.84
N GLY A 155 2.39 3.70 -17.77
CA GLY A 155 1.37 4.74 -17.57
C GLY A 155 -0.06 4.19 -17.49
N GLU A 156 -0.39 3.19 -18.30
CA GLU A 156 -1.71 2.54 -18.27
C GLU A 156 -1.89 1.71 -16.99
N LEU A 157 -0.85 0.98 -16.60
CA LEU A 157 -0.83 0.24 -15.34
C LEU A 157 -0.98 1.18 -14.13
N HIS A 158 -0.35 2.37 -14.19
CA HIS A 158 -0.47 3.39 -13.15
C HIS A 158 -1.91 3.87 -13.00
N ALA A 159 -2.58 4.22 -14.12
CA ALA A 159 -3.96 4.66 -14.09
C ALA A 159 -4.92 3.57 -13.55
N ALA A 160 -4.72 2.32 -13.96
CA ALA A 160 -5.47 1.18 -13.43
C ALA A 160 -5.24 0.97 -11.93
N ALA A 161 -3.98 1.07 -11.48
CA ALA A 161 -3.61 0.95 -10.08
C ALA A 161 -4.23 2.04 -9.20
N LEU A 162 -4.27 3.30 -9.68
CA LEU A 162 -4.96 4.40 -9.00
C LEU A 162 -6.47 4.16 -8.89
N ASN A 163 -7.11 3.65 -9.95
CA ASN A 163 -8.53 3.29 -9.92
C ASN A 163 -8.83 2.26 -8.83
N VAL A 164 -8.04 1.18 -8.79
CA VAL A 164 -8.18 0.13 -7.76
C VAL A 164 -7.96 0.70 -6.37
N ALA A 165 -6.91 1.49 -6.16
CA ALA A 165 -6.64 2.15 -4.88
C ALA A 165 -7.83 3.03 -4.43
N GLY A 166 -8.42 3.79 -5.37
CA GLY A 166 -9.62 4.59 -5.13
C GLY A 166 -10.84 3.76 -4.72
N ARG A 167 -11.11 2.64 -5.43
CA ARG A 167 -12.21 1.71 -5.08
C ARG A 167 -11.99 1.02 -3.73
N MET A 168 -10.75 0.78 -3.34
CA MET A 168 -10.39 0.27 -2.02
C MET A 168 -10.43 1.34 -0.92
N GLY A 169 -10.74 2.60 -1.25
CA GLY A 169 -10.84 3.70 -0.31
C GLY A 169 -9.50 4.18 0.23
N TRP A 170 -8.40 3.94 -0.50
CA TRP A 170 -7.08 4.45 -0.11
C TRP A 170 -6.98 5.94 -0.42
N THR A 171 -6.28 6.66 0.45
CA THR A 171 -5.99 8.09 0.25
C THR A 171 -4.60 8.23 -0.35
N ILE A 172 -4.48 8.73 -1.57
CA ILE A 172 -3.18 8.99 -2.21
C ILE A 172 -2.49 10.15 -1.49
N THR A 173 -1.24 9.93 -1.07
CA THR A 173 -0.45 10.90 -0.27
C THR A 173 0.68 11.53 -1.09
N ALA A 174 1.20 10.82 -2.08
CA ALA A 174 2.20 11.33 -3.02
C ALA A 174 2.10 10.54 -4.32
N GLU A 175 2.38 11.19 -5.45
CA GLU A 175 2.31 10.58 -6.77
C GLU A 175 3.46 11.12 -7.63
N LEU A 176 4.08 10.23 -8.39
CA LEU A 176 4.94 10.55 -9.51
C LEU A 176 4.25 9.98 -10.76
N PRO A 177 3.50 10.81 -11.50
CA PRO A 177 2.77 10.37 -12.68
C PRO A 177 3.74 10.02 -13.83
N PRO A 178 3.29 9.23 -14.82
CA PRO A 178 4.07 8.98 -16.03
C PRO A 178 4.31 10.28 -16.80
N GLY A 179 5.57 10.63 -17.05
CA GLY A 179 5.94 11.73 -17.96
C GLY A 179 5.95 11.26 -19.42
N LEU A 180 6.51 10.08 -19.67
CA LEU A 180 6.51 9.37 -20.95
C LEU A 180 5.95 7.94 -20.79
N PRO A 181 5.54 7.27 -21.88
CA PRO A 181 4.95 5.93 -21.81
C PRO A 181 5.80 4.89 -21.05
N ASP A 182 7.12 4.96 -21.21
CA ASP A 182 8.08 3.98 -20.67
C ASP A 182 8.87 4.50 -19.46
N GLU A 183 8.40 5.57 -18.81
CA GLU A 183 9.04 6.08 -17.60
C GLU A 183 8.57 5.34 -16.34
N PRO A 184 9.45 5.17 -15.34
CA PRO A 184 9.06 4.60 -14.06
C PRO A 184 8.06 5.53 -13.35
N THR A 185 7.01 4.94 -12.79
CA THR A 185 5.99 5.68 -12.05
C THR A 185 5.87 5.14 -10.63
N ARG A 186 5.31 5.93 -9.73
CA ARG A 186 5.06 5.48 -8.35
C ARG A 186 3.97 6.30 -7.71
N PHE A 187 3.31 5.73 -6.73
CA PHE A 187 2.48 6.51 -5.81
C PHE A 187 2.56 5.93 -4.40
N GLN A 188 2.22 6.77 -3.44
CA GLN A 188 2.07 6.41 -2.04
C GLN A 188 0.62 6.63 -1.63
N ALA A 189 0.13 5.76 -0.76
CA ALA A 189 -1.22 5.85 -0.27
C ALA A 189 -1.30 5.48 1.22
N GLU A 190 -2.35 5.95 1.87
CA GLU A 190 -2.73 5.57 3.23
C GLU A 190 -4.01 4.72 3.17
N ALA A 191 -3.96 3.53 3.77
CA ALA A 191 -5.14 2.69 3.99
C ALA A 191 -5.57 2.74 5.46
N LYS A 192 -6.88 2.78 5.70
CA LYS A 192 -7.46 2.80 7.05
C LYS A 192 -8.16 1.47 7.36
N SER A 193 -7.94 0.95 8.55
CA SER A 193 -8.68 -0.23 9.03
C SER A 193 -10.12 0.12 9.34
N LEU A 194 -11.05 -0.79 8.99
CA LEU A 194 -12.50 -0.53 9.08
C LEU A 194 -12.98 -0.28 10.52
N LEU A 195 -12.48 -1.08 11.47
CA LEU A 195 -13.04 -1.08 12.82
C LEU A 195 -12.49 0.03 13.71
N PHE A 196 -11.19 0.32 13.60
CA PHE A 196 -10.50 1.24 14.51
C PHE A 196 -9.79 2.37 13.78
N GLY A 197 -9.77 2.41 12.44
CA GLY A 197 -9.10 3.48 11.69
C GLY A 197 -7.58 3.46 11.80
N PHE A 198 -6.97 2.31 12.07
CA PHE A 198 -5.51 2.17 12.04
C PHE A 198 -5.00 2.48 10.63
N ARG A 199 -3.91 3.24 10.55
CA ARG A 199 -3.33 3.70 9.29
C ARG A 199 -2.15 2.81 8.92
N ASP A 200 -2.21 2.27 7.71
CA ASP A 200 -1.11 1.58 7.06
C ASP A 200 -0.66 2.44 5.87
N ASP A 201 0.65 2.52 5.66
CA ASP A 201 1.22 3.21 4.50
C ASP A 201 1.55 2.21 3.40
N ILE A 202 1.25 2.62 2.19
CA ILE A 202 1.42 1.82 0.99
C ILE A 202 2.34 2.60 0.06
N ALA A 203 3.34 1.92 -0.49
CA ALA A 203 4.15 2.42 -1.57
C ALA A 203 4.05 1.46 -2.75
N LEU A 204 3.72 2.01 -3.91
CA LEU A 204 3.61 1.29 -5.15
C LEU A 204 4.60 1.89 -6.14
N ARG A 205 5.38 1.02 -6.79
CA ARG A 205 6.38 1.36 -7.78
C ARG A 205 6.11 0.55 -9.05
N ILE A 206 6.03 1.22 -10.18
CA ILE A 206 5.91 0.61 -11.50
C ILE A 206 7.17 0.96 -12.28
N LEU A 207 7.84 -0.06 -12.80
CA LEU A 207 9.06 0.08 -13.59
C LEU A 207 8.79 -0.43 -15.01
N PRO A 208 9.41 0.18 -16.04
CA PRO A 208 9.38 -0.38 -17.39
C PRO A 208 10.06 -1.77 -17.39
N ASP A 209 9.49 -2.70 -18.13
CA ASP A 209 10.01 -4.05 -18.39
C ASP A 209 9.99 -4.29 -19.92
N PRO A 210 10.86 -5.13 -20.50
CA PRO A 210 10.97 -5.27 -21.97
C PRO A 210 9.66 -5.58 -22.71
N VAL A 211 8.68 -6.20 -22.02
CA VAL A 211 7.38 -6.61 -22.59
C VAL A 211 6.23 -5.77 -22.01
N GLY A 212 6.51 -4.74 -21.20
CA GLY A 212 5.50 -3.88 -20.59
C GLY A 212 5.99 -3.23 -19.30
N ALA A 213 5.46 -3.68 -18.15
CA ALA A 213 5.75 -3.08 -16.86
C ALA A 213 5.83 -4.09 -15.72
N ARG A 214 6.68 -3.82 -14.74
CA ARG A 214 6.77 -4.55 -13.47
C ARG A 214 6.18 -3.72 -12.33
N LEU A 215 5.33 -4.35 -11.53
CA LEU A 215 4.68 -3.77 -10.38
C LEU A 215 5.26 -4.32 -9.07
N ASP A 216 5.72 -3.40 -8.23
CA ASP A 216 6.14 -3.67 -6.85
C ASP A 216 5.22 -2.90 -5.89
N ILE A 217 4.72 -3.56 -4.86
CA ILE A 217 3.90 -2.95 -3.81
C ILE A 217 4.41 -3.34 -2.43
N ARG A 218 4.49 -2.35 -1.54
CA ARG A 218 4.78 -2.51 -0.11
C ARG A 218 3.66 -1.92 0.71
N SER A 219 3.24 -2.64 1.74
CA SER A 219 2.23 -2.20 2.72
C SER A 219 2.79 -2.40 4.12
N ALA A 220 2.85 -1.33 4.91
CA ALA A 220 3.43 -1.35 6.24
C ALA A 220 2.57 -0.58 7.26
N SER A 221 2.34 -1.20 8.41
CA SER A 221 1.59 -0.59 9.50
C SER A 221 2.40 0.50 10.21
N ARG A 222 1.77 1.64 10.52
CA ARG A 222 2.44 2.72 11.26
C ARG A 222 2.67 2.41 12.73
N TYR A 223 1.91 1.47 13.28
CA TYR A 223 1.91 1.12 14.70
C TYR A 223 1.90 -0.39 14.89
N GLY A 224 2.67 -0.85 15.88
CA GLY A 224 2.79 -2.27 16.21
C GLY A 224 3.86 -2.97 15.39
N ARG A 225 4.23 -4.18 15.85
CA ARG A 225 5.19 -5.07 15.17
C ARG A 225 4.51 -6.27 14.50
N HIS A 226 3.20 -6.41 14.66
CA HIS A 226 2.37 -7.47 14.09
C HIS A 226 1.08 -6.83 13.57
N ASP A 227 0.77 -7.03 12.30
CA ASP A 227 -0.39 -6.45 11.59
C ASP A 227 -1.59 -7.41 11.49
N LEU A 228 -1.51 -8.57 12.12
CA LEU A 228 -2.51 -9.64 12.09
C LEU A 228 -2.79 -10.15 10.67
N GLY A 229 -1.79 -10.12 9.78
CA GLY A 229 -1.89 -10.50 8.38
C GLY A 229 -2.58 -9.46 7.48
N ALA A 230 -2.84 -8.26 8.00
CA ALA A 230 -3.60 -7.24 7.28
C ALA A 230 -2.88 -6.75 6.00
N ASN A 231 -1.56 -6.51 6.05
CA ASN A 231 -0.82 -6.00 4.89
C ASN A 231 -0.75 -7.05 3.78
N ALA A 232 -0.50 -8.32 4.13
CA ALA A 232 -0.50 -9.41 3.16
C ALA A 232 -1.87 -9.57 2.48
N ARG A 233 -2.98 -9.60 3.25
CA ARG A 233 -4.34 -9.64 2.69
C ARG A 233 -4.65 -8.42 1.81
N ARG A 234 -4.15 -7.25 2.19
CA ARG A 234 -4.34 -6.01 1.44
C ARG A 234 -3.65 -6.05 0.08
N ILE A 235 -2.39 -6.50 0.05
CA ILE A 235 -1.63 -6.66 -1.19
C ILE A 235 -2.34 -7.64 -2.11
N ARG A 236 -2.77 -8.81 -1.61
CA ARG A 236 -3.52 -9.79 -2.42
C ARG A 236 -4.80 -9.19 -2.99
N ALA A 237 -5.63 -8.57 -2.14
CA ALA A 237 -6.88 -7.96 -2.59
C ALA A 237 -6.66 -6.84 -3.61
N PHE A 238 -5.58 -6.08 -3.49
CA PHE A 238 -5.20 -5.06 -4.48
C PHE A 238 -4.81 -5.69 -5.81
N LEU A 239 -3.95 -6.72 -5.78
CA LEU A 239 -3.51 -7.42 -6.99
C LEU A 239 -4.68 -8.11 -7.68
N ASP A 240 -5.56 -8.78 -6.94
CA ASP A 240 -6.78 -9.40 -7.48
C ASP A 240 -7.71 -8.35 -8.11
N GLY A 241 -7.87 -7.19 -7.45
CA GLY A 241 -8.66 -6.08 -7.98
C GLY A 241 -8.04 -5.45 -9.23
N LEU A 242 -6.72 -5.42 -9.31
CA LEU A 242 -5.99 -4.93 -10.48
C LEU A 242 -6.14 -5.89 -11.66
N ASP A 243 -5.94 -7.19 -11.44
CA ASP A 243 -6.14 -8.21 -12.47
C ASP A 243 -7.56 -8.14 -13.04
N ALA A 244 -8.59 -8.03 -12.19
CA ALA A 244 -9.98 -7.87 -12.63
C ALA A 244 -10.21 -6.59 -13.45
N THR A 245 -9.54 -5.49 -13.11
CA THR A 245 -9.66 -4.21 -13.84
C THR A 245 -9.00 -4.29 -15.21
N LEU A 246 -7.83 -4.91 -15.28
CA LEU A 246 -7.10 -5.08 -16.53
C LEU A 246 -7.83 -6.06 -17.45
N LEU A 247 -8.42 -7.12 -16.90
CA LEU A 247 -9.26 -8.06 -17.65
C LEU A 247 -10.49 -7.38 -18.25
N GLU A 248 -11.13 -6.48 -17.50
CA GLU A 248 -12.27 -5.68 -17.98
C GLU A 248 -11.85 -4.70 -19.08
N ALA A 249 -10.68 -4.05 -18.95
CA ALA A 249 -10.21 -3.05 -19.88
C ALA A 249 -9.60 -3.63 -21.18
N TYR A 250 -8.87 -4.75 -21.09
CA TYR A 250 -8.08 -5.31 -22.19
C TYR A 250 -8.56 -6.70 -22.66
N GLY A 251 -9.57 -7.28 -22.00
CA GLY A 251 -10.06 -8.63 -22.29
C GLY A 251 -9.17 -9.74 -21.69
N VAL A 252 -9.50 -11.01 -21.98
CA VAL A 252 -8.65 -12.15 -21.61
C VAL A 252 -7.33 -12.01 -22.35
N LEU A 253 -6.29 -11.57 -21.65
CA LEU A 253 -4.92 -11.73 -22.12
C LEU A 253 -4.65 -13.23 -22.11
N GLU A 254 -4.70 -13.84 -23.29
CA GLU A 254 -4.39 -15.24 -23.49
C GLU A 254 -3.00 -15.51 -22.87
N PRO A 255 -2.87 -16.46 -21.94
CA PRO A 255 -1.56 -16.88 -21.45
C PRO A 255 -0.77 -17.34 -22.67
N VAL A 256 0.37 -16.70 -22.94
CA VAL A 256 1.31 -17.32 -23.86
C VAL A 256 1.94 -18.43 -23.05
N ASP A 257 1.67 -19.67 -23.44
CA ASP A 257 2.46 -20.81 -23.01
C ASP A 257 3.93 -20.47 -23.31
N ASP A 258 4.77 -20.44 -22.28
CA ASP A 258 6.22 -20.35 -22.44
C ASP A 258 6.80 -21.56 -23.22
N ASP A 259 5.95 -22.54 -23.58
CA ASP A 259 6.26 -23.71 -24.42
C ASP A 259 6.15 -23.43 -25.94
N VAL A 260 5.75 -22.22 -26.36
CA VAL A 260 5.92 -21.85 -27.77
C VAL A 260 7.37 -21.42 -27.95
N GLU A 261 8.23 -22.39 -28.32
CA GLU A 261 9.52 -22.09 -28.94
C GLU A 261 9.29 -20.98 -29.97
N PRO A 262 10.08 -19.88 -29.95
CA PRO A 262 9.96 -18.87 -30.99
C PRO A 262 10.05 -19.62 -32.31
N GLU A 263 9.02 -19.53 -33.17
CA GLU A 263 9.09 -20.09 -34.51
C GLU A 263 10.46 -19.68 -35.05
N ASP A 264 11.28 -20.67 -35.41
CA ASP A 264 12.57 -20.47 -36.04
C ASP A 264 12.31 -19.64 -37.30
N LEU A 265 12.32 -18.31 -37.15
CA LEU A 265 12.39 -17.39 -38.26
C LEU A 265 13.63 -17.86 -39.01
N PRO A 266 13.49 -18.34 -40.27
CA PRO A 266 14.59 -18.96 -40.95
C PRO A 266 15.75 -17.97 -40.93
N LEU A 267 16.81 -18.34 -40.22
CA LEU A 267 18.04 -17.57 -40.18
C LEU A 267 18.43 -17.38 -41.65
N LEU A 268 18.51 -16.11 -42.08
CA LEU A 268 19.03 -15.76 -43.39
C LEU A 268 20.31 -16.56 -43.61
N ALA A 269 20.29 -17.46 -44.59
CA ALA A 269 21.41 -18.34 -44.86
C ALA A 269 22.68 -17.48 -45.02
N PRO A 270 23.82 -17.86 -44.42
CA PRO A 270 25.05 -17.08 -44.55
C PRO A 270 25.47 -17.04 -46.02
N GLY A 271 25.11 -15.97 -46.72
CA GLY A 271 25.35 -15.82 -48.15
C GLY A 271 24.21 -15.17 -48.95
N GLU A 272 22.97 -15.15 -48.44
CA GLU A 272 21.87 -14.44 -49.13
C GLU A 272 21.80 -12.99 -48.69
N THR A 273 22.69 -12.18 -49.27
CA THR A 273 22.40 -10.75 -49.37
C THR A 273 21.27 -10.62 -50.40
N PRO A 274 20.13 -9.98 -50.09
CA PRO A 274 19.15 -9.67 -51.11
C PRO A 274 19.87 -8.87 -52.19
N GLN A 275 19.98 -9.43 -53.40
CA GLN A 275 20.47 -8.65 -54.54
C GLN A 275 19.46 -7.52 -54.74
N ARG A 276 19.78 -6.32 -54.23
CA ARG A 276 19.09 -5.09 -54.63
C ARG A 276 19.30 -4.94 -56.13
N GLN A 277 18.34 -5.40 -56.92
CA GLN A 277 18.25 -5.04 -58.32
C GLN A 277 17.84 -3.56 -58.38
N GLY A 278 18.84 -2.70 -58.48
CA GLY A 278 18.67 -1.26 -58.67
C GLY A 278 19.50 -0.44 -57.69
N PRO A 279 20.01 0.74 -58.11
CA PRO A 279 20.57 1.71 -57.19
C PRO A 279 19.56 2.00 -56.07
N PRO A 280 20.02 2.19 -54.81
CA PRO A 280 19.11 2.57 -53.73
C PRO A 280 18.29 3.79 -54.17
N PRO A 281 16.98 3.85 -53.86
CA PRO A 281 16.20 5.04 -54.14
C PRO A 281 16.87 6.21 -53.40
N MET A 282 17.42 7.13 -54.18
CA MET A 282 17.98 8.36 -53.63
C MET A 282 16.82 9.08 -52.93
N PRO A 283 17.01 9.59 -51.70
CA PRO A 283 16.06 10.53 -51.15
C PRO A 283 15.90 11.67 -52.17
N ALA A 284 14.66 11.91 -52.60
CA ALA A 284 14.37 13.06 -53.43
C ALA A 284 14.80 14.30 -52.63
N SER A 285 15.78 15.03 -53.17
CA SER A 285 16.30 16.30 -52.68
C SER A 285 16.85 16.30 -51.25
N LYS A 286 18.19 16.40 -51.12
CA LYS A 286 18.76 17.23 -50.04
C LYS A 286 18.11 18.62 -50.15
N PRO A 287 17.73 19.28 -49.05
CA PRO A 287 17.40 20.70 -49.10
C PRO A 287 18.68 21.42 -49.54
N GLY A 288 18.73 21.82 -50.81
CA GLY A 288 19.62 22.88 -51.25
C GLY A 288 19.12 24.21 -50.67
N PRO A 289 19.98 25.23 -50.58
CA PRO A 289 19.56 26.54 -50.10
C PRO A 289 18.60 27.12 -51.13
N GLU A 290 17.29 27.00 -50.89
CA GLU A 290 16.31 27.71 -51.71
C GLU A 290 16.53 29.20 -51.49
N THR A 291 16.86 29.82 -52.61
CA THR A 291 17.13 31.22 -52.79
C THR A 291 15.79 31.90 -52.99
N ASP A 292 15.05 32.11 -51.90
CA ASP A 292 13.96 33.10 -51.91
C ASP A 292 14.60 34.47 -51.68
N ALA A 293 15.08 35.04 -52.79
CA ALA A 293 15.30 36.47 -52.85
C ALA A 293 13.92 37.13 -53.01
N GLU A 294 13.39 37.69 -51.91
CA GLU A 294 12.90 39.06 -51.94
C GLU A 294 12.81 39.68 -50.53
N THR A 295 13.69 40.67 -50.34
CA THR A 295 13.59 41.85 -49.44
C THR A 295 13.73 41.66 -47.93
N GLY A 296 14.97 41.85 -47.44
CA GLY A 296 15.26 42.21 -46.05
C GLY A 296 16.75 42.50 -45.88
N THR A 297 17.08 43.78 -45.73
CA THR A 297 18.42 44.37 -45.49
C THR A 297 19.40 43.52 -44.69
N GLY A 298 20.63 43.41 -45.20
CA GLY A 298 21.69 42.59 -44.62
C GLY A 298 22.19 43.06 -43.26
N THR A 299 22.62 42.07 -42.45
CA THR A 299 23.38 42.27 -41.22
C THR A 299 24.71 41.51 -41.35
N ASP A 300 25.78 42.25 -41.08
CA ASP A 300 27.20 41.93 -41.06
C ASP A 300 27.53 40.67 -40.21
N PRO A 301 28.48 39.77 -40.58
CA PRO A 301 28.82 38.57 -39.78
C PRO A 301 29.58 38.85 -38.47
N ALA A 302 29.59 40.08 -37.98
CA ALA A 302 30.41 40.53 -36.86
C ALA A 302 29.63 40.78 -35.54
N GLN A 303 28.36 40.38 -35.44
CA GLN A 303 27.57 40.53 -34.23
C GLN A 303 26.87 39.22 -33.87
N ILE A 304 27.61 38.32 -33.23
CA ILE A 304 26.99 37.33 -32.34
C ILE A 304 26.69 38.11 -31.06
N GLU A 305 25.42 38.33 -30.79
CA GLU A 305 24.97 38.97 -29.56
C GLU A 305 25.28 38.02 -28.38
N ASP A 306 26.04 38.52 -27.41
CA ASP A 306 26.36 37.77 -26.19
C ASP A 306 25.06 37.37 -25.48
N LEU A 307 25.03 36.12 -25.00
CA LEU A 307 23.90 35.61 -24.23
C LEU A 307 23.61 36.52 -23.03
N PRO A 308 22.34 36.79 -22.69
CA PRO A 308 21.98 37.56 -21.52
C PRO A 308 22.54 36.90 -20.23
N ASP A 309 23.08 37.73 -19.32
CA ASP A 309 23.78 37.33 -18.09
C ASP A 309 23.01 36.36 -17.16
N ASP A 310 21.71 36.21 -17.37
CA ASP A 310 20.81 35.28 -16.68
C ASP A 310 21.16 33.80 -16.91
N LEU A 311 21.64 33.45 -18.11
CA LEU A 311 21.80 32.04 -18.53
C LEU A 311 23.24 31.50 -18.39
N SER A 312 24.20 32.35 -17.99
CA SER A 312 25.61 31.95 -17.82
C SER A 312 25.90 31.29 -16.47
N GLU A 313 25.00 31.40 -15.47
CA GLU A 313 25.17 30.75 -14.16
C GLU A 313 24.87 29.25 -14.15
N ILE A 314 24.23 28.70 -15.19
CA ILE A 314 23.76 27.30 -15.18
C ILE A 314 24.78 26.33 -15.82
N TYR A 315 25.77 26.83 -16.55
CA TYR A 315 26.82 26.00 -17.15
C TYR A 315 28.21 26.57 -16.85
N GLN A 316 28.78 26.20 -15.70
CA GLN A 316 30.23 26.18 -15.56
C GLN A 316 30.79 25.01 -16.37
N GLY A 317 31.48 25.34 -17.47
CA GLY A 317 32.30 24.38 -18.19
C GLY A 317 33.39 23.81 -17.27
N ASP A 318 33.64 22.51 -17.41
CA ASP A 318 34.68 21.78 -16.72
C ASP A 318 36.04 22.49 -16.92
N GLU A 319 36.58 23.12 -15.87
CA GLU A 319 37.95 23.62 -15.89
C GLU A 319 38.89 22.41 -16.01
N THR A 320 39.56 22.30 -17.15
CA THR A 320 40.60 21.31 -17.38
C THR A 320 41.73 21.51 -16.36
N VAL A 321 41.82 20.63 -15.37
CA VAL A 321 42.93 20.56 -14.41
C VAL A 321 44.24 20.25 -15.16
N PRO A 322 45.29 21.08 -15.08
CA PRO A 322 46.59 20.76 -15.68
C PRO A 322 47.32 19.68 -14.86
N PRO A 323 48.09 18.77 -15.49
CA PRO A 323 48.77 17.68 -14.80
C PRO A 323 49.91 18.19 -13.89
N SER A 324 50.00 17.64 -12.68
CA SER A 324 51.06 17.94 -11.72
C SER A 324 52.45 17.50 -12.21
N PRO A 325 53.52 18.26 -11.93
CA PRO A 325 54.88 17.87 -12.30
C PRO A 325 55.41 16.71 -11.43
N PRO A 326 56.39 15.93 -11.93
CA PRO A 326 56.91 14.76 -11.23
C PRO A 326 57.70 15.14 -9.96
N ALA A 327 57.50 14.38 -8.90
CA ALA A 327 58.26 14.50 -7.66
C ALA A 327 59.71 14.03 -7.85
N ASN A 328 60.66 14.88 -7.43
CA ASN A 328 62.03 14.48 -7.11
C ASN A 328 62.09 13.82 -5.72
#